data_AF-A0A1F5EWS8-F1
#
_entry.id   AF-A0A1F5EWS8-F1
#
_cell.length_a   1.000
_cell.length_b   1.000
_cell.length_c   1.000
_cell.angle_alpha   90.00
_cell.angle_beta   90.00
_cell.angle_gamma   90.00
#
_symmetry.space_group_name_H-M   'P 1'
#
loop_
_entity.id
_entity.type
_entity.pdbx_description
1 polymer ?
#
loop_
_entity_poly.entity_id
_entity_poly.type
_entity_poly.pdbx_seq_one_letter_code
_entity_poly.pdbx_strand_id
1 'polypeptide(L)'
;MNNKKQQKITVKGVEIVTFKKNESDFISLTDIAKYKGAAETDDVIKNWMRNRSTIEFLGLWEKLNNPKFKPVEFDGLNVALLGMTAKDWRDKNPSPQSMRLVQLNQVAIIQMQSLLDSSSVKKLK
;
A
#
# COMPACT_ATOMS: atom_id res chain seq x y z
N MET A 1 0.77 -16.88 -25.93
CA MET A 1 1.99 -16.34 -25.29
C MET A 1 1.77 -14.84 -25.08
N ASN A 2 1.49 -14.38 -23.86
CA ASN A 2 1.22 -12.95 -23.61
C ASN A 2 2.54 -12.19 -23.43
N ASN A 3 2.87 -11.34 -24.40
CA ASN A 3 3.98 -10.40 -24.31
C ASN A 3 3.76 -9.43 -23.14
N LYS A 4 4.51 -9.60 -22.04
CA LYS A 4 4.67 -8.56 -21.02
C LYS A 4 5.43 -7.41 -21.66
N LYS A 5 4.73 -6.33 -22.02
CA LYS A 5 5.40 -5.09 -22.44
C LYS A 5 5.84 -4.35 -21.18
N GLN A 6 7.12 -4.48 -20.84
CA GLN A 6 7.75 -3.72 -19.77
C GLN A 6 8.16 -2.36 -20.31
N GLN A 7 7.94 -1.32 -19.52
CA GLN A 7 8.36 0.05 -19.80
C GLN A 7 9.12 0.58 -18.57
N LYS A 8 10.00 1.53 -18.80
CA LYS A 8 10.68 2.25 -17.73
C LYS A 8 10.26 3.70 -17.78
N ILE A 9 9.94 4.25 -16.62
CA ILE A 9 9.68 5.68 -16.44
C ILE A 9 10.67 6.22 -15.42
N THR A 10 11.09 7.48 -15.59
CA THR A 10 11.95 8.15 -14.63
C THR A 10 11.11 9.10 -13.79
N VAL A 11 11.09 8.90 -12.48
CA VAL A 11 10.31 9.73 -11.54
C VAL A 11 11.24 10.20 -10.43
N LYS A 12 11.36 11.53 -10.25
CA LYS A 12 12.28 12.15 -9.28
C LYS A 12 13.72 11.58 -9.34
N GLY A 13 14.20 11.24 -10.53
CA GLY A 13 15.56 10.68 -10.73
C GLY A 13 15.71 9.18 -10.49
N VAL A 14 14.62 8.46 -10.19
CA VAL A 14 14.62 7.00 -10.02
C VAL A 14 13.97 6.34 -11.22
N GLU A 15 14.64 5.34 -11.81
CA GLU A 15 14.04 4.49 -12.83
C GLU A 15 13.05 3.52 -12.19
N ILE A 16 11.80 3.57 -12.61
CA ILE A 16 10.72 2.71 -12.14
C ILE A 16 10.22 1.86 -13.30
N VAL A 17 10.19 0.55 -13.11
CA VAL A 17 9.61 -0.37 -14.08
C VAL A 17 8.09 -0.35 -13.96
N THR A 18 7.42 -0.13 -15.08
CA THR A 18 5.99 -0.38 -15.26
C THR A 18 5.80 -1.57 -16.20
N PHE A 19 4.72 -2.31 -16.04
CA PHE A 19 4.39 -3.37 -16.98
C PHE A 19 2.89 -3.52 -17.12
N LYS A 20 2.46 -3.86 -18.33
CA LYS A 20 1.08 -4.20 -18.59
C LYS A 20 0.88 -5.70 -18.51
N LYS A 21 -0.14 -6.13 -17.77
CA LYS A 21 -0.57 -7.53 -17.74
C LYS A 21 -2.09 -7.57 -17.84
N ASN A 22 -2.59 -8.22 -18.89
CA ASN A 22 -4.01 -8.18 -19.27
C ASN A 22 -4.46 -6.72 -19.52
N GLU A 23 -5.58 -6.30 -18.94
CA GLU A 23 -6.12 -4.95 -19.04
C GLU A 23 -5.65 -4.00 -17.92
N SER A 24 -4.70 -4.46 -17.08
CA SER A 24 -4.23 -3.70 -15.92
C SER A 24 -2.77 -3.27 -16.08
N ASP A 25 -2.49 -2.04 -15.67
CA ASP A 25 -1.16 -1.49 -15.61
C ASP A 25 -0.60 -1.67 -14.19
N PHE A 26 0.67 -2.07 -14.10
CA PHE A 26 1.37 -2.32 -12.85
C PHE A 26 2.62 -1.46 -12.78
N ILE A 27 2.99 -1.09 -11.56
CA ILE A 27 4.20 -0.32 -11.24
C ILE A 27 4.99 -1.03 -10.15
N SER A 28 6.33 -0.99 -10.26
CA SER A 28 7.24 -1.63 -9.32
C SER A 28 7.33 -0.86 -8.00
N LEU A 29 6.75 -1.40 -6.94
CA LEU A 29 6.85 -0.85 -5.58
C LEU A 29 8.29 -0.85 -5.06
N THR A 30 9.09 -1.86 -5.43
CA THR A 30 10.51 -1.91 -5.05
C THR A 30 11.30 -0.78 -5.68
N ASP A 31 11.04 -0.46 -6.95
CA ASP A 31 11.73 0.66 -7.59
C ASP A 31 11.26 2.01 -7.04
N ILE A 32 9.98 2.15 -6.69
CA ILE A 32 9.48 3.35 -5.97
C ILE A 32 10.22 3.51 -4.64
N ALA A 33 10.37 2.44 -3.86
CA ALA A 33 11.01 2.48 -2.55
C ALA A 33 12.52 2.77 -2.62
N LYS A 34 13.20 2.47 -3.74
CA LYS A 34 14.62 2.82 -3.95
C LYS A 34 14.91 4.31 -3.91
N TYR A 35 13.90 5.18 -4.06
CA TYR A 35 14.07 6.62 -3.84
C TYR A 35 14.61 6.94 -2.45
N LYS A 36 14.29 6.11 -1.44
CA LYS A 36 14.86 6.27 -0.08
C LYS A 36 16.29 5.78 0.07
N GLY A 37 16.78 5.01 -0.89
CA GLY A 37 18.08 4.35 -0.85
C GLY A 37 17.91 2.84 -0.93
N ALA A 38 18.84 2.19 -1.66
CA ALA A 38 18.80 0.75 -1.87
C ALA A 38 18.88 -0.06 -0.56
N ALA A 39 19.68 0.42 0.41
CA ALA A 39 19.85 -0.23 1.71
C ALA A 39 18.58 -0.18 2.59
N GLU A 40 17.77 0.87 2.45
CA GLU A 40 16.55 1.08 3.25
C GLU A 40 15.28 0.55 2.56
N THR A 41 15.39 0.10 1.31
CA THR A 41 14.24 -0.26 0.45
C THR A 41 13.35 -1.34 1.10
N ASP A 42 13.95 -2.36 1.70
CA ASP A 42 13.23 -3.45 2.36
C ASP A 42 12.45 -2.97 3.59
N ASP A 43 13.08 -2.14 4.43
CA ASP A 43 12.43 -1.56 5.62
C ASP A 43 11.30 -0.61 5.25
N VAL A 44 11.47 0.20 4.20
CA VAL A 44 10.42 1.09 3.69
C VAL A 44 9.19 0.28 3.25
N ILE A 45 9.38 -0.80 2.50
CA ILE A 45 8.27 -1.65 2.04
C ILE A 45 7.62 -2.37 3.22
N LYS A 46 8.42 -2.96 4.12
CA LYS A 46 7.91 -3.64 5.33
C LYS A 46 7.10 -2.69 6.20
N ASN A 47 7.60 -1.49 6.44
CA ASN A 47 6.90 -0.48 7.24
C ASN A 47 5.62 -0.01 6.55
N TRP A 48 5.65 0.18 5.23
CA TRP A 48 4.46 0.53 4.47
C TRP A 48 3.38 -0.57 4.51
N MET A 49 3.77 -1.84 4.33
CA MET A 49 2.86 -2.99 4.40
C MET A 49 2.29 -3.23 5.80
N ARG A 50 3.04 -2.89 6.86
CA ARG A 50 2.59 -2.98 8.25
C ARG A 50 1.77 -1.76 8.69
N ASN A 51 1.79 -0.68 7.91
CA ASN A 51 1.04 0.52 8.24
C ASN A 51 -0.45 0.20 8.26
N ARG A 52 -1.10 0.61 9.34
CA ARG A 52 -2.53 0.42 9.57
C ARG A 52 -3.39 0.88 8.38
N SER A 53 -3.14 2.07 7.86
CA SER A 53 -3.90 2.63 6.74
C SER A 53 -3.74 1.80 5.47
N THR A 54 -2.56 1.21 5.25
CA THR A 54 -2.28 0.32 4.12
C THR A 54 -3.02 -1.01 4.26
N ILE A 55 -2.99 -1.63 5.45
CA ILE A 55 -3.73 -2.88 5.73
C ILE A 55 -5.24 -2.66 5.55
N GLU A 56 -5.76 -1.53 6.04
CA GLU A 56 -7.16 -1.15 5.89
C GLU A 56 -7.53 -0.93 4.41
N PHE A 57 -6.68 -0.24 3.65
CA PHE A 57 -6.87 -0.04 2.21
C PHE A 57 -6.95 -1.38 1.47
N LEU A 58 -5.98 -2.27 1.67
CA LEU A 58 -5.93 -3.58 1.03
C LEU A 58 -7.13 -4.43 1.42
N GLY A 59 -7.51 -4.44 2.70
CA GLY A 59 -8.67 -5.17 3.20
C GLY A 59 -10.00 -4.72 2.59
N LEU A 60 -10.19 -3.41 2.40
CA LEU A 60 -11.38 -2.88 1.74
C LEU A 60 -11.37 -3.15 0.25
N TRP A 61 -10.23 -2.98 -0.40
CA TRP A 61 -10.08 -3.28 -1.82
C TRP A 61 -10.43 -4.75 -2.09
N GLU A 62 -9.91 -5.68 -1.29
CA GLU A 62 -10.21 -7.10 -1.37
C GLU A 62 -11.70 -7.39 -1.14
N LYS A 63 -12.33 -6.77 -0.14
CA LYS A 63 -13.79 -6.90 0.08
C LYS A 63 -14.63 -6.47 -1.12
N LEU A 64 -14.18 -5.44 -1.85
CA LEU A 64 -14.91 -4.88 -2.99
C LEU A 64 -14.65 -5.64 -4.29
N ASN A 65 -13.44 -6.19 -4.47
CA ASN A 65 -12.98 -6.70 -5.77
C ASN A 65 -12.67 -8.21 -5.79
N ASN A 66 -12.63 -8.89 -4.63
CA ASN A 66 -12.38 -10.32 -4.52
C ASN A 66 -13.64 -11.06 -4.01
N PRO A 67 -14.43 -11.69 -4.90
CA PRO A 67 -15.63 -12.44 -4.51
C PRO A 67 -15.36 -13.61 -3.56
N LYS A 68 -14.11 -14.10 -3.47
CA LYS A 68 -13.68 -15.18 -2.58
C LYS A 68 -13.02 -14.67 -1.30
N PHE A 69 -13.12 -13.37 -1.02
CA PHE A 69 -12.57 -12.78 0.18
C PHE A 69 -13.14 -13.46 1.43
N LYS A 70 -12.30 -13.69 2.43
CA LYS A 70 -12.67 -14.38 3.68
C LYS A 70 -12.64 -13.39 4.85
N PRO A 71 -13.79 -12.79 5.22
CA PRO A 71 -13.83 -11.73 6.23
C PRO A 71 -13.35 -12.18 7.62
N VAL A 72 -13.65 -13.42 7.99
CA VAL A 72 -13.30 -13.97 9.30
C VAL A 72 -11.78 -14.12 9.48
N GLU A 73 -11.08 -14.62 8.45
CA GLU A 73 -9.62 -14.75 8.49
C GLU A 73 -8.95 -13.36 8.54
N PHE A 74 -9.49 -12.40 7.79
CA PHE A 74 -8.99 -11.02 7.81
C PHE A 74 -9.26 -10.30 9.13
N ASP A 75 -10.37 -10.61 9.81
CA ASP A 75 -10.64 -10.06 11.15
C ASP A 75 -9.65 -10.58 12.18
N GLY A 76 -9.25 -11.85 12.10
CA GLY A 76 -8.16 -12.41 12.91
C GLY A 76 -6.82 -11.69 12.68
N LEU A 77 -6.51 -11.37 11.41
CA LEU A 77 -5.34 -10.56 11.06
C LEU A 77 -5.41 -9.15 11.68
N ASN A 78 -6.57 -8.49 11.64
CA ASN A 78 -6.73 -7.15 12.22
C ASN A 78 -6.58 -7.15 13.74
N VAL A 79 -7.08 -8.17 14.43
CA VAL A 79 -6.87 -8.29 15.88
C VAL A 79 -5.39 -8.45 16.19
N ALA A 80 -4.66 -9.29 15.44
CA ALA A 80 -3.23 -9.51 15.65
C ALA A 80 -2.36 -8.29 15.33
N LEU A 81 -2.70 -7.52 14.29
CA LEU A 81 -1.89 -6.39 13.82
C LEU A 81 -2.31 -5.04 14.41
N LEU A 82 -3.60 -4.85 14.69
CA LEU A 82 -4.19 -3.55 15.06
C LEU A 82 -4.84 -3.56 16.45
N GLY A 83 -4.90 -4.72 17.12
CA GLY A 83 -5.49 -4.86 18.45
C GLY A 83 -7.00 -4.63 18.50
N MET A 84 -7.70 -4.66 17.37
CA MET A 84 -9.17 -4.47 17.31
C MET A 84 -9.81 -5.19 16.12
N THR A 85 -11.11 -5.47 16.21
CA THR A 85 -11.84 -6.13 15.12
C THR A 85 -12.21 -5.15 14.01
N ALA A 86 -12.52 -5.66 12.81
CA ALA A 86 -13.02 -4.81 11.73
C ALA A 86 -14.39 -4.18 12.05
N LYS A 87 -15.17 -4.79 12.96
CA LYS A 87 -16.43 -4.21 13.45
C LYS A 87 -16.15 -2.99 14.32
N ASP A 88 -15.34 -3.13 15.36
CA ASP A 88 -14.97 -2.03 16.28
C ASP A 88 -14.40 -0.83 15.51
N TRP A 89 -13.64 -1.11 14.45
CA TRP A 89 -13.07 -0.07 13.62
C TRP A 89 -14.08 0.61 12.69
N ARG A 90 -15.00 -0.17 12.09
CA ARG A 90 -16.07 0.37 11.24
C ARG A 90 -16.94 1.33 12.02
N ASP A 91 -17.24 0.98 13.27
CA ASP A 91 -18.04 1.81 14.16
C ASP A 91 -17.33 3.14 14.49
N LYS A 92 -15.99 3.15 14.52
CA LYS A 92 -15.16 4.37 14.66
C LYS A 92 -15.02 5.20 13.38
N ASN A 93 -15.35 4.66 12.19
CA ASN A 93 -15.12 5.30 10.89
C ASN A 93 -16.34 5.17 9.97
N PRO A 94 -17.49 5.80 10.23
CA PRO A 94 -18.78 5.48 9.62
C PRO A 94 -18.96 5.81 8.11
N SER A 95 -17.90 6.08 7.35
CA SER A 95 -18.01 6.42 5.91
C SER A 95 -18.40 5.23 5.00
N PRO A 96 -19.07 5.48 3.87
CA PRO A 96 -19.30 4.48 2.83
C PRO A 96 -17.98 3.84 2.36
N GLN A 97 -17.98 2.53 2.10
CA GLN A 97 -16.75 1.77 1.78
C GLN A 97 -15.97 2.33 0.59
N SER A 98 -16.67 2.83 -0.44
CA SER A 98 -16.06 3.45 -1.62
C SER A 98 -15.34 4.76 -1.29
N MET A 99 -15.99 5.66 -0.53
CA MET A 99 -15.36 6.91 -0.07
C MET A 99 -14.17 6.63 0.84
N ARG A 100 -14.28 5.62 1.71
CA ARG A 100 -13.20 5.19 2.59
C ARG A 100 -11.99 4.67 1.81
N LEU A 101 -12.20 3.91 0.74
CA LEU A 101 -11.11 3.43 -0.12
C LEU A 101 -10.36 4.60 -0.77
N VAL A 102 -11.08 5.61 -1.25
CA VAL A 102 -10.48 6.84 -1.81
C VAL A 102 -9.68 7.59 -0.75
N GLN A 103 -10.24 7.76 0.46
CA GLN A 103 -9.55 8.43 1.58
C GLN A 103 -8.29 7.68 2.01
N LEU A 104 -8.37 6.35 2.16
CA LEU A 104 -7.23 5.53 2.54
C LEU A 104 -6.14 5.51 1.46
N ASN A 105 -6.52 5.53 0.19
CA ASN A 105 -5.57 5.70 -0.91
C ASN A 105 -4.87 7.07 -0.84
N GLN A 106 -5.62 8.15 -0.62
CA GLN A 106 -5.04 9.49 -0.44
C GLN A 106 -4.08 9.53 0.76
N VAL A 107 -4.46 8.94 1.90
CA VAL A 107 -3.61 8.84 3.09
C VAL A 107 -2.35 8.01 2.80
N ALA A 108 -2.48 6.88 2.12
CA ALA A 108 -1.32 6.04 1.75
C ALA A 108 -0.37 6.78 0.80
N ILE A 109 -0.89 7.52 -0.18
CA ILE A 109 -0.10 8.37 -1.09
C ILE A 109 0.62 9.47 -0.32
N ILE A 110 -0.08 10.18 0.58
CA ILE A 110 0.49 11.26 1.40
C ILE A 110 1.55 10.70 2.36
N GLN A 111 1.31 9.51 2.95
CA GLN A 111 2.29 8.85 3.82
C GLN A 111 3.52 8.43 3.03
N MET A 112 3.37 7.86 1.84
CA MET A 112 4.51 7.57 0.97
C MET A 112 5.26 8.86 0.64
N GLN A 113 4.59 9.93 0.22
CA GLN A 113 5.22 11.22 -0.09
C GLN A 113 5.95 11.81 1.12
N SER A 114 5.31 11.81 2.30
CA SER A 114 5.91 12.29 3.55
C SER A 114 7.08 11.43 4.00
N LEU A 115 7.00 10.11 3.82
CA LEU A 115 8.14 9.23 4.02
C LEU A 115 9.25 9.72 3.12
N LEU A 116 9.05 9.83 1.80
CA LEU A 116 10.04 10.29 0.79
C LEU A 116 10.67 11.66 1.14
N ASP A 117 9.91 12.60 1.68
CA ASP A 117 10.37 13.97 1.96
C ASP A 117 10.92 14.20 3.38
N SER A 118 10.72 13.27 4.33
CA SER A 118 11.21 13.43 5.71
C SER A 118 12.73 13.23 5.83
N SER A 119 13.43 14.25 6.33
CA SER A 119 14.87 14.27 6.63
C SER A 119 15.23 13.52 7.93
N SER A 120 14.23 13.12 8.72
CA SER A 120 14.39 12.49 10.04
C SER A 120 14.82 11.02 9.99
N VAL A 121 14.72 10.33 8.85
CA VAL A 121 15.25 8.97 8.69
C VAL A 121 16.78 8.95 8.63
N LYS A 122 17.43 10.10 8.36
CA LYS A 122 18.89 10.27 8.42
C LYS A 122 19.47 10.27 9.86
N LYS A 123 18.66 10.02 10.89
CA LYS A 123 19.09 10.04 12.32
C LYS A 123 18.86 8.73 13.07
N LEU A 124 18.76 7.60 12.38
CA LEU A 124 18.98 6.30 13.02
C LEU A 124 20.42 5.87 12.72
N LYS A 125 21.34 6.40 13.53
CA LYS A 125 22.63 5.76 13.82
C LYS A 125 22.43 4.76 14.95
#